data_AF-A0A7Y2ZB92-F1
#
_entry.id   AF-A0A7Y2ZB92-F1
#
_cell.length_a   1.000
_cell.length_b   1.000
_cell.length_c   1.000
_cell.angle_alpha   90.00
_cell.angle_beta   90.00
_cell.angle_gamma   90.00
#
_symmetry.space_group_name_H-M   'P 1'
#
loop_
_entity.id
_entity.type
_entity.pdbx_description
1 polymer ?
#
loop_
_entity_poly.entity_id
_entity_poly.type
_entity_poly.pdbx_seq_one_letter_code
_entity_poly.pdbx_strand_id
1 'polypeptide(L)'
;MDSMQFNPFEDRLSRDIRNDLSETVIELLESGSITGAEEVAAGYRRQNLAAQYLQYIDERLKRYGLALEILSEECGLLDQAAVFWDLELFFEVHEILEPAWMEAKGDQKRLLQALIRAAGVYINLELGYEQRATKISTKALPVIKELKRELIGSIDGEALVAALERLSVEPPRLRMR
;
A
#
# COMPACT_ATOMS: atom_id res chain seq x y z
N MET A 1 -6.81 -29.71 -6.05
CA MET A 1 -5.53 -29.02 -5.83
C MET A 1 -5.90 -27.63 -5.41
N ASP A 2 -5.92 -27.36 -4.11
CA ASP A 2 -6.14 -25.99 -3.60
C ASP A 2 -5.01 -25.13 -4.17
N SER A 3 -5.34 -24.16 -5.02
CA SER A 3 -4.40 -23.08 -5.28
C SER A 3 -4.32 -22.29 -3.96
N MET A 4 -3.27 -22.53 -3.17
CA MET A 4 -3.04 -21.72 -1.98
C MET A 4 -2.92 -20.26 -2.44
N GLN A 5 -3.82 -19.40 -1.97
CA GLN A 5 -3.73 -17.97 -2.24
C GLN A 5 -2.44 -17.43 -1.61
N PHE A 6 -1.76 -16.50 -2.29
CA PHE A 6 -0.63 -15.77 -1.70
C PHE A 6 -1.10 -15.04 -0.43
N ASN A 7 -0.53 -15.37 0.74
CA ASN A 7 -1.01 -14.89 2.03
C ASN A 7 0.15 -14.61 3.02
N PRO A 8 0.62 -13.35 3.10
CA PRO A 8 1.71 -12.95 4.00
C PRO A 8 1.44 -13.13 5.50
N PHE A 9 0.18 -13.31 5.92
CA PHE A 9 -0.13 -13.50 7.35
C PHE A 9 0.10 -14.95 7.79
N GLU A 10 -0.23 -15.91 6.93
CA GLU A 10 -0.19 -17.34 7.27
C GLU A 10 1.02 -18.06 6.67
N ASP A 11 1.62 -17.51 5.60
CA ASP A 11 2.77 -18.09 4.91
C ASP A 11 4.01 -17.19 5.02
N ARG A 12 5.11 -17.78 5.50
CA ARG A 12 6.39 -17.10 5.67
C ARG A 12 6.97 -16.68 4.32
N LEU A 13 6.92 -17.55 3.30
CA LEU A 13 7.49 -17.21 2.00
C LEU A 13 6.72 -16.05 1.34
N SER A 14 5.39 -16.05 1.43
CA SER A 14 4.57 -14.91 0.99
C SER A 14 4.97 -13.61 1.69
N ARG A 15 5.28 -13.67 2.99
CA ARG A 15 5.72 -12.50 3.75
C ARG A 15 7.10 -12.02 3.31
N ASP A 16 8.05 -12.92 3.18
CA ASP A 16 9.42 -12.61 2.79
C ASP A 16 9.43 -11.98 1.37
N ILE A 17 8.71 -12.58 0.40
CA ILE A 17 8.57 -12.01 -0.95
C ILE A 17 7.97 -10.60 -0.95
N ARG A 18 6.87 -10.39 -0.22
CA ARG A 18 6.23 -9.07 -0.14
C ARG A 18 7.19 -8.04 0.45
N ASN A 19 7.81 -8.38 1.58
CA ASN A 19 8.69 -7.46 2.30
C ASN A 19 9.92 -7.10 1.46
N ASP A 20 10.59 -8.10 0.88
CA ASP A 20 11.78 -7.85 0.07
C ASP A 20 11.46 -6.97 -1.15
N LEU A 21 10.30 -7.16 -1.78
CA LEU A 21 9.85 -6.29 -2.88
C LEU A 21 9.49 -4.88 -2.39
N SER A 22 8.86 -4.74 -1.23
CA SER A 22 8.43 -3.43 -0.72
C SER A 22 9.59 -2.59 -0.19
N GLU A 23 10.64 -3.23 0.34
CA GLU A 23 11.87 -2.55 0.77
C GLU A 23 12.53 -1.75 -0.37
N THR A 24 12.32 -2.17 -1.62
CA THR A 24 12.86 -1.47 -2.81
C THR A 24 12.09 -0.19 -3.17
N VAL A 25 10.91 0.05 -2.59
CA VAL A 25 10.01 1.14 -3.03
C VAL A 25 10.60 2.53 -2.76
N ILE A 26 11.33 2.70 -1.65
CA ILE A 26 11.97 3.99 -1.35
C ILE A 26 13.05 4.29 -2.39
N GLU A 27 13.91 3.32 -2.71
CA GLU A 27 14.93 3.46 -3.76
C GLU A 27 14.28 3.69 -5.13
N LEU A 28 13.17 3.00 -5.44
CA LEU A 28 12.40 3.20 -6.66
C LEU A 28 11.93 4.65 -6.79
N LEU A 29 11.38 5.22 -5.72
CA LEU A 29 10.89 6.61 -5.70
C LEU A 29 12.03 7.62 -5.85
N GLU A 30 13.21 7.34 -5.30
CA GLU A 30 14.38 8.21 -5.37
C GLU A 30 15.10 8.14 -6.73
N SER A 31 15.22 6.94 -7.30
CA SER A 31 15.97 6.68 -8.52
C SER A 31 15.14 6.75 -9.81
N GLY A 32 13.81 6.69 -9.69
CA GLY A 32 12.91 6.58 -10.84
C GLY A 32 13.08 5.27 -11.61
N SER A 33 13.53 4.20 -10.95
CA SER A 33 13.81 2.90 -11.57
C SER A 33 13.27 1.73 -10.74
N ILE A 34 12.77 0.70 -11.42
CA ILE A 34 12.35 -0.56 -10.78
C ILE A 34 13.48 -1.60 -10.69
N THR A 35 14.71 -1.28 -11.08
CA THR A 35 15.82 -2.26 -11.17
C THR A 35 16.04 -3.04 -9.89
N GLY A 36 16.01 -2.39 -8.71
CA GLY A 36 16.15 -3.08 -7.42
C GLY A 36 15.07 -4.15 -7.22
N ALA A 37 13.82 -3.83 -7.55
CA ALA A 37 12.71 -4.79 -7.49
C ALA A 37 12.88 -5.95 -8.49
N GLU A 38 13.38 -5.67 -9.70
CA GLU A 38 13.67 -6.70 -10.71
C GLU A 38 14.76 -7.68 -10.25
N GLU A 39 15.80 -7.18 -9.57
CA GLU A 39 16.86 -8.00 -9.00
C GLU A 39 16.35 -8.92 -7.88
N VAL A 40 15.54 -8.38 -6.96
CA VAL A 40 14.84 -9.17 -5.93
C VAL A 40 13.98 -10.26 -6.58
N ALA A 41 13.16 -9.89 -7.57
CA ALA A 41 12.31 -10.83 -8.30
C ALA A 41 13.12 -11.92 -9.02
N ALA A 42 14.24 -11.59 -9.64
CA ALA A 42 15.14 -12.55 -10.26
C ALA A 42 15.71 -13.54 -9.24
N GLY A 43 16.00 -13.08 -8.02
CA GLY A 43 16.39 -13.93 -6.89
C GLY A 43 15.37 -15.02 -6.58
N TYR A 44 14.10 -14.65 -6.49
CA TYR A 44 13.00 -15.59 -6.21
C TYR A 44 12.68 -16.51 -7.40
N ARG A 45 12.71 -16.00 -8.64
CA ARG A 45 12.44 -16.79 -9.87
C ARG A 45 13.42 -17.97 -10.05
N ARG A 46 14.64 -17.88 -9.51
CA ARG A 46 15.62 -18.98 -9.54
C ARG A 46 15.25 -20.17 -8.64
N GLN A 47 14.31 -20.00 -7.71
CA GLN A 47 14.02 -20.99 -6.65
C GLN A 47 12.92 -22.02 -7.02
N ASN A 48 12.51 -22.10 -8.29
CA ASN A 48 11.43 -22.99 -8.77
C ASN A 48 10.15 -22.92 -7.89
N LEU A 49 9.68 -21.69 -7.65
CA LEU A 49 8.52 -21.42 -6.80
C LEU A 49 7.20 -21.84 -7.46
N ALA A 50 6.17 -22.07 -6.65
CA ALA A 50 4.81 -22.27 -7.14
C ALA A 50 4.28 -21.02 -7.87
N ALA A 51 3.38 -21.24 -8.84
CA ALA A 51 2.88 -20.18 -9.73
C ALA A 51 2.25 -18.99 -8.98
N GLN A 52 1.59 -19.22 -7.85
CA GLN A 52 0.98 -18.17 -7.03
C GLN A 52 1.98 -17.10 -6.55
N TYR A 53 3.23 -17.50 -6.26
CA TYR A 53 4.28 -16.59 -5.82
C TYR A 53 4.81 -15.77 -7.00
N LEU A 54 5.01 -16.42 -8.14
CA LEU A 54 5.47 -15.75 -9.36
C LEU A 54 4.43 -14.75 -9.86
N GLN A 55 3.14 -15.10 -9.83
CA GLN A 55 2.04 -14.20 -10.17
C GLN A 55 2.02 -12.96 -9.28
N TYR A 56 2.21 -13.12 -7.97
CA TYR A 56 2.31 -11.98 -7.05
C TYR A 56 3.49 -11.07 -7.41
N ILE A 57 4.69 -11.65 -7.62
CA ILE A 57 5.89 -10.90 -8.00
C ILE A 57 5.66 -10.12 -9.30
N ASP A 58 5.13 -10.78 -10.33
CA ASP A 58 4.91 -10.17 -11.65
C ASP A 58 3.91 -9.02 -11.58
N GLU A 59 2.82 -9.18 -10.82
CA GLU A 59 1.83 -8.12 -10.64
C GLU A 59 2.40 -6.93 -9.86
N ARG A 60 3.27 -7.17 -8.86
CA ARG A 60 3.95 -6.09 -8.14
C ARG A 60 4.89 -5.30 -9.03
N LEU A 61 5.76 -5.97 -9.80
CA LEU A 61 6.67 -5.30 -10.74
C LEU A 61 5.91 -4.45 -11.77
N LYS A 62 4.81 -4.99 -12.31
CA LYS A 62 3.95 -4.26 -13.25
C LYS A 62 3.40 -2.99 -12.61
N ARG A 63 2.86 -3.08 -11.39
CA ARG A 63 2.31 -1.92 -10.67
C ARG A 63 3.38 -0.91 -10.29
N TYR A 64 4.59 -1.35 -9.96
CA TYR A 64 5.74 -0.48 -9.72
C TYR A 64 6.12 0.31 -10.98
N GLY A 65 6.17 -0.35 -12.13
CA GLY A 65 6.38 0.33 -13.42
C GLY A 65 5.29 1.36 -13.71
N LEU A 66 4.02 1.00 -13.51
CA LEU A 66 2.89 1.93 -13.68
C LEU A 66 2.97 3.12 -12.70
N ALA A 67 3.44 2.91 -11.47
CA ALA A 67 3.63 3.99 -10.52
C ALA A 67 4.66 5.00 -11.05
N LEU A 68 5.77 4.55 -11.61
CA LEU A 68 6.78 5.43 -12.21
C LEU A 68 6.28 6.17 -13.45
N GLU A 69 5.38 5.56 -14.25
CA GLU A 69 4.75 6.25 -15.39
C GLU A 69 3.80 7.38 -14.95
N ILE A 70 3.18 7.23 -13.78
CA ILE A 70 2.21 8.18 -13.23
C ILE A 70 2.90 9.29 -12.43
N LEU A 71 3.95 8.95 -11.69
CA LEU A 71 4.65 9.89 -10.82
C LEU A 71 5.44 10.90 -11.62
N SER A 72 5.47 12.12 -11.10
CA SER A 72 6.32 13.21 -11.60
C SER A 72 7.29 13.64 -10.51
N GLU A 73 8.35 14.36 -10.88
CA GLU A 73 9.34 14.92 -9.93
C GLU A 73 8.71 15.89 -8.92
N GLU A 74 7.54 16.44 -9.21
CA GLU A 74 6.82 17.39 -8.34
C GLU A 74 5.92 16.68 -7.30
N CYS A 75 5.72 15.36 -7.39
CA CYS A 75 4.84 14.62 -6.51
C CYS A 75 5.38 14.59 -5.07
N GLY A 76 4.58 15.12 -4.13
CA GLY A 76 4.88 15.02 -2.70
C GLY A 76 4.53 13.66 -2.12
N LEU A 77 4.86 13.45 -0.85
CA LEU A 77 4.64 12.19 -0.14
C LEU A 77 3.18 11.69 -0.21
N LEU A 78 2.21 12.58 -0.04
CA LEU A 78 0.79 12.19 -0.09
C LEU A 78 0.33 11.88 -1.52
N ASP A 79 0.90 12.51 -2.54
CA ASP A 79 0.63 12.17 -3.94
C ASP A 79 1.19 10.78 -4.27
N GLN A 80 2.42 10.49 -3.82
CA GLN A 80 3.04 9.17 -3.96
C GLN A 80 2.18 8.09 -3.30
N ALA A 81 1.75 8.31 -2.06
CA ALA A 81 0.86 7.39 -1.37
C ALA A 81 -0.49 7.20 -2.09
N ALA A 82 -1.06 8.26 -2.67
CA ALA A 82 -2.29 8.18 -3.45
C ALA A 82 -2.12 7.36 -4.75
N VAL A 83 -1.00 7.52 -5.45
CA VAL A 83 -0.66 6.71 -6.65
C VAL A 83 -0.55 5.23 -6.28
N PHE A 84 0.22 4.91 -5.25
CA PHE A 84 0.38 3.53 -4.80
C PHE A 84 -0.94 2.93 -4.30
N TRP A 85 -1.75 3.72 -3.61
CA TRP A 85 -3.09 3.29 -3.19
C TRP A 85 -3.98 2.94 -4.38
N ASP A 86 -4.05 3.79 -5.40
CA ASP A 86 -4.85 3.55 -6.59
C ASP A 86 -4.37 2.30 -7.36
N LEU A 87 -3.09 1.97 -7.26
CA LEU A 87 -2.52 0.75 -7.81
C LEU A 87 -2.68 -0.45 -6.87
N GLU A 88 -3.45 -0.31 -5.79
CA GLU A 88 -3.71 -1.34 -4.78
C GLU A 88 -2.41 -1.90 -4.18
N LEU A 89 -1.40 -1.04 -4.01
CA LEU A 89 -0.13 -1.32 -3.36
C LEU A 89 -0.19 -0.90 -1.89
N PHE A 90 -1.17 -1.42 -1.15
CA PHE A 90 -1.48 -0.96 0.21
C PHE A 90 -0.34 -1.23 1.20
N PHE A 91 0.41 -2.32 1.01
CA PHE A 91 1.57 -2.57 1.85
C PHE A 91 2.68 -1.57 1.58
N GLU A 92 2.90 -1.21 0.32
CA GLU A 92 3.89 -0.20 -0.03
C GLU A 92 3.45 1.21 0.41
N VAL A 93 2.15 1.52 0.45
CA VAL A 93 1.65 2.75 1.10
C VAL A 93 2.07 2.81 2.57
N HIS A 94 2.08 1.68 3.28
CA HIS A 94 2.62 1.63 4.65
C HIS A 94 4.11 2.01 4.66
N GLU A 95 4.92 1.35 3.83
CA GLU A 95 6.37 1.59 3.76
C GLU A 95 6.71 3.03 3.38
N ILE A 96 5.98 3.63 2.42
CA ILE A 96 6.18 5.01 1.98
C ILE A 96 5.91 6.00 3.12
N LEU A 97 4.82 5.79 3.88
CA LEU A 97 4.40 6.74 4.90
C LEU A 97 5.11 6.56 6.25
N GLU A 98 5.67 5.38 6.53
CA GLU A 98 6.25 5.05 7.84
C GLU A 98 7.43 5.97 8.22
N PRO A 99 8.43 6.25 7.36
CA PRO A 99 9.54 7.14 7.70
C PRO A 99 9.07 8.54 8.12
N ALA A 100 8.14 9.13 7.35
CA ALA A 100 7.58 10.44 7.67
C ALA A 100 6.73 10.40 8.95
N TRP A 101 5.99 9.31 9.18
CA TRP A 101 5.22 9.11 10.40
C TRP A 101 6.10 9.04 11.66
N MET A 102 7.26 8.38 11.57
CA MET A 102 8.19 8.24 12.68
C MET A 102 8.67 9.61 13.19
N GLU A 103 9.01 10.51 12.27
CA GLU A 103 9.49 11.87 12.57
C GLU A 103 8.36 12.87 12.90
N ALA A 104 7.15 12.63 12.39
CA ALA A 104 6.02 13.53 12.59
C ALA A 104 5.58 13.66 14.07
N LYS A 105 4.97 14.80 14.38
CA LYS A 105 4.38 15.13 15.69
C LYS A 105 2.98 15.71 15.52
N GLY A 106 2.22 15.79 16.62
CA GLY A 106 0.88 16.39 16.63
C GLY A 106 -0.08 15.75 15.62
N ASP A 107 -0.88 16.57 14.96
CA ASP A 107 -1.91 16.11 14.02
C ASP A 107 -1.34 15.44 12.78
N GLN A 108 -0.16 15.86 12.29
CA GLN A 108 0.50 15.19 11.18
C GLN A 108 0.82 13.73 11.51
N LYS A 109 1.34 13.45 12.72
CA LYS A 109 1.61 12.07 13.16
C LYS A 109 0.34 11.24 13.22
N ARG A 110 -0.75 11.84 13.74
CA ARG A 110 -2.05 11.17 13.85
C ARG A 110 -2.60 10.84 12.47
N LEU A 111 -2.53 11.78 11.53
CA LEU A 111 -3.01 11.64 10.16
C LEU A 111 -2.25 10.53 9.43
N LEU A 112 -0.92 10.58 9.41
CA LEU A 112 -0.09 9.56 8.74
C LEU A 112 -0.35 8.17 9.33
N GLN A 113 -0.46 8.06 10.66
CA GLN A 113 -0.83 6.79 11.30
C GLN A 113 -2.21 6.29 10.87
N ALA A 114 -3.17 7.19 10.68
CA ALA A 114 -4.52 6.84 10.26
C ALA A 114 -4.54 6.37 8.79
N LEU A 115 -3.76 7.00 7.90
CA LEU A 115 -3.58 6.55 6.52
C LEU A 115 -2.92 5.18 6.44
N ILE A 116 -1.83 4.97 7.20
CA ILE A 116 -1.19 3.66 7.38
C ILE A 116 -2.20 2.59 7.81
N ARG A 117 -3.02 2.90 8.81
CA ARG A 117 -4.07 1.97 9.27
C ARG A 117 -5.12 1.75 8.19
N ALA A 118 -5.51 2.77 7.44
CA ALA A 118 -6.46 2.63 6.34
C ALA A 118 -5.93 1.68 5.27
N ALA A 119 -4.64 1.76 4.90
CA ALA A 119 -4.03 0.80 4.00
C ALA A 119 -4.07 -0.62 4.60
N GLY A 120 -3.80 -0.76 5.90
CA GLY A 120 -3.97 -2.00 6.64
C GLY A 120 -5.39 -2.58 6.64
N VAL A 121 -6.45 -1.74 6.52
CA VAL A 121 -7.83 -2.21 6.35
C VAL A 121 -7.94 -2.99 5.04
N TYR A 122 -7.46 -2.43 3.92
CA TYR A 122 -7.58 -3.06 2.61
C TYR A 122 -6.70 -4.30 2.46
N ILE A 123 -5.50 -4.32 3.05
CA ILE A 123 -4.68 -5.56 3.13
C ILE A 123 -5.47 -6.70 3.80
N ASN A 124 -6.25 -6.39 4.84
CA ASN A 124 -7.08 -7.40 5.50
C ASN A 124 -8.30 -7.79 4.66
N LEU A 125 -8.93 -6.84 3.94
CA LEU A 125 -10.06 -7.12 3.07
C LEU A 125 -9.66 -7.98 1.85
N GLU A 126 -8.49 -7.74 1.25
CA GLU A 126 -7.93 -8.56 0.15
C GLU A 126 -7.78 -10.04 0.53
N LEU A 127 -7.54 -10.32 1.82
CA LEU A 127 -7.38 -11.67 2.36
C LEU A 127 -8.65 -12.21 3.05
N GLY A 128 -9.78 -11.50 2.94
CA GLY A 128 -11.06 -11.91 3.52
C GLY A 128 -11.13 -11.78 5.05
N TYR A 129 -10.20 -11.06 5.69
CA TYR A 129 -10.17 -10.87 7.14
C TYR A 129 -11.03 -9.68 7.60
N GLU A 130 -12.32 -9.70 7.26
CA GLU A 130 -13.28 -8.62 7.53
C GLU A 130 -13.29 -8.16 8.99
N GLN A 131 -13.28 -9.08 9.96
CA GLN A 131 -13.27 -8.71 11.37
C GLN A 131 -12.00 -7.95 11.79
N ARG A 132 -10.85 -8.28 11.19
CA ARG A 132 -9.59 -7.55 11.44
C ARG A 132 -9.65 -6.17 10.78
N ALA A 133 -10.14 -6.11 9.53
CA ALA A 133 -10.36 -4.87 8.80
C ALA A 133 -11.27 -3.90 9.58
N THR A 134 -12.41 -4.37 10.11
CA THR A 134 -13.32 -3.58 10.94
C THR A 134 -12.61 -3.00 12.18
N LYS A 135 -11.84 -3.82 12.91
CA LYS A 135 -11.12 -3.38 14.10
C LYS A 135 -10.05 -2.31 13.80
N ILE A 136 -9.46 -2.35 12.62
CA ILE A 136 -8.47 -1.35 12.19
C ILE A 136 -9.19 -0.06 11.74
N SER A 137 -10.27 -0.21 10.96
CA SER A 137 -11.07 0.92 10.46
C SER A 137 -11.62 1.79 11.60
N THR A 138 -12.10 1.20 12.70
CA THR A 138 -12.59 1.96 13.86
C THR A 138 -11.53 2.88 14.49
N LYS A 139 -10.24 2.59 14.29
CA LYS A 139 -9.13 3.42 14.77
C LYS A 139 -8.67 4.46 13.75
N ALA A 140 -8.80 4.18 12.45
CA ALA A 140 -8.40 5.08 11.38
C ALA A 140 -9.47 6.15 11.10
N LEU A 141 -10.73 5.71 11.01
CA LEU A 141 -11.85 6.51 10.53
C LEU A 141 -12.06 7.82 11.33
N PRO A 142 -12.04 7.85 12.67
CA PRO A 142 -12.27 9.09 13.41
C PRO A 142 -11.23 10.16 13.10
N VAL A 143 -9.96 9.74 12.97
CA VAL A 143 -8.84 10.65 12.70
C VAL A 143 -8.90 11.19 11.27
N ILE A 144 -9.20 10.32 10.29
CA ILE A 144 -9.35 10.77 8.89
C ILE A 144 -10.53 11.73 8.77
N LYS A 145 -11.67 11.46 9.43
CA LYS A 145 -12.81 12.39 9.44
C LYS A 145 -12.46 13.76 10.02
N GLU A 146 -11.69 13.79 11.10
CA GLU A 146 -11.26 15.02 11.77
C GLU A 146 -10.28 15.82 10.89
N LEU A 147 -9.30 15.13 10.28
CA LEU A 147 -8.15 15.74 9.64
C LEU A 147 -8.20 15.71 8.10
N LYS A 148 -9.29 15.27 7.47
CA LYS A 148 -9.40 15.14 5.99
C LYS A 148 -9.10 16.42 5.21
N ARG A 149 -9.21 17.59 5.84
CA ARG A 149 -8.85 18.88 5.21
C ARG A 149 -7.36 18.98 4.89
N GLU A 150 -6.51 18.31 5.68
CA GLU A 150 -5.06 18.25 5.45
C GLU A 150 -4.68 17.38 4.24
N LEU A 151 -5.64 16.63 3.68
CA LEU A 151 -5.45 15.78 2.50
C LEU A 151 -5.77 16.51 1.19
N ILE A 152 -6.36 17.71 1.26
CA ILE A 152 -6.82 18.46 0.09
C ILE A 152 -5.65 18.73 -0.84
N GLY A 153 -5.84 18.38 -2.12
CA GLY A 153 -4.83 18.57 -3.18
C GLY A 153 -4.15 17.26 -3.59
N SER A 154 -4.03 16.30 -2.67
CA SER A 154 -3.36 15.01 -2.92
C SER A 154 -4.29 13.82 -2.85
N ILE A 155 -5.07 13.70 -1.75
CA ILE A 155 -5.91 12.54 -1.45
C ILE A 155 -7.38 12.96 -1.31
N ASP A 156 -8.29 12.22 -1.96
CA ASP A 156 -9.72 12.32 -1.77
C ASP A 156 -10.13 11.77 -0.40
N GLY A 157 -10.04 12.63 0.61
CA GLY A 157 -10.41 12.30 1.99
C GLY A 157 -11.90 11.95 2.15
N GLU A 158 -12.79 12.45 1.28
CA GLU A 158 -14.22 12.13 1.36
C GLU A 158 -14.48 10.71 0.84
N ALA A 159 -13.87 10.34 -0.30
CA ALA A 159 -13.93 8.99 -0.83
C ALA A 159 -13.36 7.98 0.18
N LEU A 160 -12.22 8.30 0.81
CA LEU A 160 -11.61 7.44 1.82
C LEU A 160 -12.52 7.24 3.04
N VAL A 161 -13.13 8.32 3.55
CA VAL A 161 -14.08 8.25 4.68
C VAL A 161 -15.28 7.39 4.32
N ALA A 162 -15.91 7.63 3.17
CA ALA A 162 -17.10 6.89 2.74
C ALA A 162 -16.81 5.39 2.57
N ALA A 163 -15.64 5.04 2.04
CA ALA A 163 -15.24 3.66 1.85
C ALA A 163 -14.93 2.95 3.19
N LEU A 164 -14.25 3.62 4.12
CA LEU A 164 -13.95 3.09 5.45
C LEU A 164 -15.19 2.94 6.34
N GLU A 165 -16.20 3.80 6.18
CA GLU A 165 -17.50 3.68 6.85
C GLU A 165 -18.27 2.43 6.41
N ARG A 166 -18.25 2.16 5.10
CA ARG A 166 -18.97 1.03 4.50
C ARG A 166 -18.18 -0.27 4.55
N LEU A 167 -16.87 -0.18 4.81
CA LEU A 167 -15.91 -1.28 4.60
C LEU A 167 -16.07 -1.89 3.21
N SER A 168 -16.08 -1.02 2.19
CA SER A 168 -16.14 -1.45 0.80
C SER A 168 -14.99 -2.41 0.49
N VAL A 169 -15.28 -3.57 -0.08
CA VAL A 169 -14.25 -4.50 -0.55
C VAL A 169 -13.49 -3.90 -1.74
N GLU A 170 -14.19 -3.14 -2.59
CA GLU A 170 -13.56 -2.36 -3.64
C GLU A 170 -12.91 -1.10 -3.02
N PRO A 171 -11.59 -0.92 -3.17
CA PRO A 171 -10.90 0.24 -2.64
C PRO A 171 -11.29 1.52 -3.39
N PRO A 172 -11.43 2.66 -2.70
CA PRO A 172 -11.70 3.93 -3.36
C PRO A 172 -10.47 4.36 -4.17
N ARG A 173 -10.71 5.05 -5.28
CA ARG A 173 -9.67 5.86 -5.94
C ARG A 173 -9.47 7.13 -5.11
N LEU A 174 -8.22 7.40 -4.75
CA LEU A 174 -7.85 8.49 -3.86
C LEU A 174 -7.15 9.65 -4.56
N ARG A 175 -6.57 9.45 -5.74
CA ARG A 175 -5.90 10.55 -6.41
C ARG A 175 -6.89 11.63 -6.81
N MET A 176 -6.55 12.88 -6.46
CA MET A 176 -7.33 14.06 -6.84
C MET A 176 -6.96 14.61 -8.23
N ARG A 177 -5.83 14.16 -8.81
CA ARG A 177 -5.32 14.48 -10.15
C ARG A 177 -4.52 13.32 -10.73
#